data_AF-A0A5J4PIE8-F1
#
_entry.id   AF-A0A5J4PIE8-F1
#
_cell.length_a   1.000
_cell.length_b   1.000
_cell.length_c   1.000
_cell.angle_alpha   90.00
_cell.angle_beta   90.00
_cell.angle_gamma   90.00
#
_symmetry.space_group_name_H-M   'P 1'
#
loop_
_entity.id
_entity.type
_entity.pdbx_description
1 polymer ?
#
loop_
_entity_poly.entity_id
_entity_poly.type
_entity_poly.pdbx_seq_one_letter_code
_entity_poly.pdbx_strand_id
1 'polypeptide(L)'
;KKAHLRDNIEAIRIAFDLDREGRTPTPSERETLESYCGFGGIKAVLNPADKPEDVQHWTKTDSELFPLVTELHGVLRGGSENTAEYNRYVSSLKNSVLSAFYTPPKVVDALAEAFKESGVEPVRLLDPSAGTGIFSEAFRLMAPLCEATHFEKDLLTGKILSHLNLTEKVRIEGFENIEARYNGYFDVAASNIPFGDVKVFDPAYSHVKDDAHRQASGTIHNYFFMKGVDCVREGGLVAFITSQGVLNSEANRPVREWLMQHADPVSVVRFPNNLFTST
;
A
#
# COMPACT_ATOMS: atom_id res chain seq x y z
N LYS A 1 10.40 -8.69 15.22
CA LYS A 1 9.17 -9.52 15.31
C LYS A 1 8.32 -9.16 16.53
N LYS A 2 8.72 -9.42 17.79
CA LYS A 2 7.89 -9.09 18.97
C LYS A 2 7.54 -7.60 19.10
N ALA A 3 8.54 -6.70 19.03
CA ALA A 3 8.32 -5.25 19.09
C ALA A 3 7.39 -4.78 17.96
N HIS A 4 7.79 -5.03 16.71
CA HIS A 4 6.95 -4.75 15.54
C HIS A 4 5.51 -5.29 15.61
N LEU A 5 5.29 -6.53 16.09
CA LEU A 5 3.93 -7.07 16.28
C LEU A 5 3.16 -6.28 17.35
N ARG A 6 3.82 -5.90 18.44
CA ARG A 6 3.22 -5.06 19.49
C ARG A 6 2.86 -3.68 18.96
N ASP A 7 3.75 -3.03 18.21
CA ASP A 7 3.52 -1.71 17.63
C ASP A 7 2.32 -1.74 16.68
N ASN A 8 2.21 -2.78 15.84
CA ASN A 8 1.06 -2.96 14.96
C ASN A 8 -0.25 -3.23 15.73
N ILE A 9 -0.21 -4.04 16.81
CA ILE A 9 -1.40 -4.30 17.65
C ILE A 9 -1.89 -2.98 18.27
N GLU A 10 -0.97 -2.16 18.76
CA GLU A 10 -1.32 -0.87 19.37
C GLU A 10 -1.90 0.10 18.34
N ALA A 11 -1.32 0.21 17.15
CA ALA A 11 -1.87 1.02 16.07
C ALA A 11 -3.30 0.59 15.68
N ILE A 12 -3.56 -0.72 15.58
CA ILE A 12 -4.90 -1.25 15.28
C ILE A 12 -5.88 -0.94 16.43
N ARG A 13 -5.45 -1.11 17.69
CA ARG A 13 -6.27 -0.78 18.86
C ARG A 13 -6.67 0.68 18.86
N ILE A 14 -5.70 1.59 18.67
CA ILE A 14 -5.93 3.03 18.57
C ILE A 14 -6.92 3.33 17.44
N ALA A 15 -6.73 2.75 16.25
CA ALA A 15 -7.65 2.97 15.13
C ALA A 15 -9.10 2.58 15.49
N PHE A 16 -9.32 1.42 16.12
CA PHE A 16 -10.66 1.01 16.57
C PHE A 16 -11.24 1.91 17.67
N ASP A 17 -10.40 2.39 18.59
CA ASP A 17 -10.83 3.31 19.63
C ASP A 17 -11.25 4.66 19.02
N LEU A 18 -10.50 5.17 18.05
CA LEU A 18 -10.83 6.39 17.31
C LEU A 18 -12.14 6.28 16.54
N ASP A 19 -12.40 5.15 15.87
CA ASP A 19 -13.68 4.88 15.20
C ASP A 19 -14.84 4.92 16.20
N ARG A 20 -14.70 4.21 17.32
CA ARG A 20 -15.73 4.10 18.35
C ARG A 20 -16.04 5.45 19.00
N GLU A 21 -15.01 6.26 19.22
CA GLU A 21 -15.11 7.57 19.87
C GLU A 21 -15.46 8.70 18.90
N GLY A 22 -15.34 8.47 17.58
CA GLY A 22 -15.64 9.46 16.56
C GLY A 22 -14.73 10.70 16.64
N ARG A 23 -13.46 10.51 17.02
CA ARG A 23 -12.49 11.60 17.21
C ARG A 23 -11.24 11.43 16.36
N THR A 24 -10.45 12.50 16.29
CA THR A 24 -9.15 12.51 15.62
C THR A 24 -8.03 12.04 16.56
N PRO A 25 -6.94 11.46 16.02
CA PRO A 25 -5.80 11.05 16.85
C PRO A 25 -5.14 12.24 17.54
N THR A 26 -4.67 12.03 18.76
CA THR A 26 -3.70 12.91 19.43
C THR A 26 -2.33 12.79 18.77
N PRO A 27 -1.37 13.71 19.03
CA PRO A 27 -0.03 13.61 18.47
C PRO A 27 0.68 12.27 18.80
N SER A 28 0.56 11.78 20.04
CA SER A 28 1.16 10.50 20.44
C SER A 28 0.51 9.29 19.76
N GLU A 29 -0.81 9.33 19.56
CA GLU A 29 -1.52 8.28 18.84
C GLU A 29 -1.16 8.29 17.35
N ARG A 30 -1.01 9.49 16.77
CA ARG A 30 -0.56 9.68 15.39
C ARG A 30 0.82 9.06 15.15
N GLU A 31 1.80 9.31 16.02
CA GLU A 31 3.13 8.68 15.90
C GLU A 31 3.07 7.15 15.92
N THR A 32 2.16 6.60 16.73
CA THR A 32 1.94 5.15 16.81
C THR A 32 1.30 4.59 15.54
N LEU A 33 0.31 5.30 14.97
CA LEU A 33 -0.32 4.96 13.71
C LEU A 33 0.67 5.05 12.53
N GLU A 34 1.53 6.08 12.49
CA GLU A 34 2.57 6.28 11.47
C GLU A 34 3.64 5.17 11.51
N SER A 35 3.85 4.57 12.68
CA SER A 35 4.79 3.46 12.87
C SER A 35 4.25 2.11 12.39
N TYR A 36 2.95 2.02 12.05
CA TYR A 36 2.36 0.80 11.51
C TYR A 36 2.99 0.44 10.16
N CYS A 37 3.46 -0.79 10.04
CA CYS A 37 4.14 -1.26 8.82
C CYS A 37 3.63 -2.62 8.34
N GLY A 38 2.44 -3.04 8.80
CA GLY A 38 1.84 -4.32 8.43
C GLY A 38 2.59 -5.52 9.01
N PHE A 39 2.15 -6.74 8.71
CA PHE A 39 2.61 -7.94 9.41
C PHE A 39 3.73 -8.72 8.69
N GLY A 40 3.96 -8.45 7.41
CA GLY A 40 5.06 -9.00 6.60
C GLY A 40 5.40 -10.45 6.91
N GLY A 41 6.64 -10.73 7.31
CA GLY A 41 7.13 -12.08 7.61
C GLY A 41 6.57 -12.76 8.88
N ILE A 42 5.61 -12.18 9.59
CA ILE A 42 5.02 -12.74 10.82
C ILE A 42 3.80 -13.60 10.50
N LYS A 43 4.03 -14.76 9.89
CA LYS A 43 2.97 -15.70 9.50
C LYS A 43 2.12 -16.22 10.67
N ALA A 44 2.64 -16.16 11.90
CA ALA A 44 1.95 -16.60 13.10
C ALA A 44 0.59 -15.90 13.31
N VAL A 45 0.44 -14.64 12.87
CA VAL A 45 -0.81 -13.87 13.00
C VAL A 45 -1.97 -14.42 12.17
N LEU A 46 -1.71 -15.36 11.25
CA LEU A 46 -2.73 -15.99 10.42
C LEU A 46 -3.44 -17.15 11.11
N ASN A 47 -2.88 -17.63 12.22
CA ASN A 47 -3.37 -18.77 12.98
C ASN A 47 -3.95 -18.26 14.30
N PRO A 48 -5.27 -18.05 14.41
CA PRO A 48 -5.88 -17.70 15.68
C PRO A 48 -5.66 -18.82 16.68
N ALA A 49 -5.23 -18.43 17.88
CA ALA A 49 -4.95 -19.34 18.98
C ALA A 49 -5.39 -18.69 20.29
N ASP A 50 -6.21 -19.40 21.07
CA ASP A 50 -6.77 -18.89 22.32
C ASP A 50 -6.17 -19.61 23.54
N LYS A 51 -5.66 -20.84 23.37
CA LYS A 51 -5.00 -21.63 24.42
C LYS A 51 -3.63 -22.15 24.00
N PRO A 52 -2.72 -22.43 24.96
CA PRO A 52 -1.40 -22.97 24.65
C PRO A 52 -1.42 -24.29 23.88
N GLU A 53 -2.50 -25.08 23.99
CA GLU A 53 -2.66 -26.32 23.23
C GLU A 53 -2.87 -26.07 21.72
N ASP A 54 -3.40 -24.91 21.35
CA ASP A 54 -3.68 -24.54 19.95
C ASP A 54 -2.39 -24.28 19.15
N VAL A 55 -1.26 -24.06 19.83
CA VAL A 55 0.03 -23.75 19.21
C VAL A 55 1.06 -24.86 19.31
N GLN A 56 0.66 -26.08 19.67
CA GLN A 56 1.58 -27.22 19.79
C GLN A 56 2.33 -27.55 18.49
N HIS A 57 1.73 -27.24 17.34
CA HIS A 57 2.35 -27.45 16.03
C HIS A 57 3.16 -26.24 15.52
N TRP A 58 3.26 -25.16 16.30
CA TRP A 58 3.99 -23.96 15.92
C TRP A 58 5.50 -24.19 16.06
N THR A 59 6.28 -23.42 15.30
CA THR A 59 7.73 -23.39 15.52
C THR A 59 8.02 -22.74 16.87
N LYS A 60 9.15 -23.11 17.50
CA LYS A 60 9.58 -22.51 18.78
C LYS A 60 9.57 -20.97 18.74
N THR A 61 10.02 -20.39 17.63
CA THR A 61 10.05 -18.93 17.41
C THR A 61 8.65 -18.32 17.33
N ASP A 62 7.70 -19.01 16.71
CA ASP A 62 6.31 -18.53 16.61
C ASP A 62 5.56 -18.71 17.94
N SER A 63 5.82 -19.81 18.67
CA SER A 63 5.22 -20.03 20.00
C SER A 63 5.56 -18.91 20.98
N GLU A 64 6.72 -18.26 20.84
CA GLU A 64 7.05 -17.07 21.63
C GLU A 64 6.19 -15.83 21.30
N LEU A 65 5.53 -15.81 20.14
CA LEU A 65 4.60 -14.75 19.72
C LEU A 65 3.17 -15.04 20.19
N PHE A 66 2.87 -16.24 20.68
CA PHE A 66 1.52 -16.67 21.07
C PHE A 66 0.77 -15.62 21.90
N PRO A 67 1.33 -15.05 23.00
CA PRO A 67 0.60 -14.04 23.77
C PRO A 67 0.16 -12.81 22.95
N LEU A 68 1.03 -12.35 22.04
CA LEU A 68 0.74 -11.20 21.16
C LEU A 68 -0.24 -11.58 20.05
N VAL A 69 -0.19 -12.81 19.53
CA VAL A 69 -1.17 -13.27 18.53
C VAL A 69 -2.56 -13.41 19.16
N THR A 70 -2.66 -13.97 20.37
CA THR A 70 -3.91 -14.00 21.13
C THR A 70 -4.44 -12.59 21.41
N GLU A 71 -3.55 -11.67 21.79
CA GLU A 71 -3.89 -10.26 21.99
C GLU A 71 -4.41 -9.61 20.70
N LEU A 72 -3.72 -9.79 19.57
CA LEU A 72 -4.14 -9.30 18.26
C LEU A 72 -5.55 -9.77 17.92
N HIS A 73 -5.81 -11.08 18.01
CA HIS A 73 -7.16 -11.60 17.72
C HIS A 73 -8.19 -11.13 18.76
N GLY A 74 -7.78 -10.88 20.00
CA GLY A 74 -8.60 -10.20 21.00
C GLY A 74 -9.00 -8.78 20.57
N VAL A 75 -8.03 -7.97 20.14
CA VAL A 75 -8.26 -6.60 19.62
C VAL A 75 -9.14 -6.64 18.38
N LEU A 76 -8.88 -7.53 17.42
CA LEU A 76 -9.70 -7.69 16.22
C LEU A 76 -11.14 -8.07 16.55
N ARG A 77 -11.36 -9.00 17.50
CA ARG A 77 -12.71 -9.36 17.96
C ARG A 77 -13.39 -8.19 18.67
N GLY A 78 -12.67 -7.46 19.52
CA GLY A 78 -13.21 -6.31 20.25
C GLY A 78 -13.57 -5.12 19.34
N GLY A 79 -12.83 -4.93 18.24
CA GLY A 79 -13.11 -3.93 17.21
C GLY A 79 -14.07 -4.39 16.11
N SER A 80 -14.63 -5.60 16.20
CA SER A 80 -15.61 -6.12 15.23
C SER A 80 -17.01 -6.09 15.82
N GLU A 81 -17.99 -5.65 15.03
CA GLU A 81 -19.41 -5.73 15.37
C GLU A 81 -19.94 -7.16 15.34
N ASN A 82 -19.37 -8.00 14.49
CA ASN A 82 -19.80 -9.39 14.28
C ASN A 82 -18.68 -10.28 13.71
N THR A 83 -18.96 -11.59 13.63
CA THR A 83 -18.01 -12.59 13.13
C THR A 83 -17.62 -12.37 11.67
N ALA A 84 -18.51 -11.85 10.82
CA ALA A 84 -18.20 -11.60 9.42
C ALA A 84 -17.17 -10.48 9.27
N GLU A 85 -17.29 -9.41 10.06
CA GLU A 85 -16.31 -8.33 10.10
C GLU A 85 -14.97 -8.78 10.66
N TYR A 86 -14.97 -9.55 11.75
CA TYR A 86 -13.74 -10.17 12.27
C TYR A 86 -13.02 -10.99 11.18
N ASN A 87 -13.76 -11.80 10.42
CA ASN A 87 -13.19 -12.58 9.31
C ASN A 87 -12.61 -11.68 8.19
N ARG A 88 -13.18 -10.49 7.97
CA ARG A 88 -12.61 -9.50 7.03
C ARG A 88 -11.29 -8.94 7.55
N TYR A 89 -11.20 -8.59 8.84
CA TYR A 89 -9.92 -8.16 9.43
C TYR A 89 -8.86 -9.26 9.42
N VAL A 90 -9.23 -10.52 9.72
CA VAL A 90 -8.31 -11.66 9.59
C VAL A 90 -7.86 -11.88 8.15
N SER A 91 -8.74 -11.63 7.17
CA SER A 91 -8.38 -11.68 5.75
C SER A 91 -7.42 -10.56 5.36
N SER A 92 -7.55 -9.37 5.97
CA SER A 92 -6.61 -8.26 5.83
C SER A 92 -5.21 -8.63 6.37
N LEU A 93 -5.11 -9.34 7.51
CA LEU A 93 -3.82 -9.87 7.97
C LEU A 93 -3.10 -10.73 6.92
N LYS A 94 -3.85 -11.57 6.19
CA LYS A 94 -3.29 -12.42 5.10
C LYS A 94 -2.68 -11.57 3.99
N ASN A 95 -3.38 -10.52 3.57
CA ASN A 95 -2.86 -9.62 2.54
C ASN A 95 -1.60 -8.92 3.04
N SER A 96 -1.63 -8.35 4.24
CA SER A 96 -0.49 -7.68 4.87
C SER A 96 0.74 -8.59 4.99
N VAL A 97 0.59 -9.87 5.35
CA VAL A 97 1.70 -10.84 5.39
C VAL A 97 2.33 -11.08 4.02
N LEU A 98 1.55 -11.00 2.94
CA LEU A 98 2.00 -11.27 1.58
C LEU A 98 2.57 -10.04 0.88
N SER A 99 2.11 -8.83 1.22
CA SER A 99 2.36 -7.62 0.43
C SER A 99 2.84 -6.40 1.20
N ALA A 100 2.98 -6.44 2.53
CA ALA A 100 3.51 -5.31 3.28
C ALA A 100 5.02 -5.13 3.00
N PHE A 101 5.34 -4.21 2.12
CA PHE A 101 6.70 -3.72 1.89
C PHE A 101 6.81 -2.31 2.46
N TYR A 102 7.64 -2.15 3.48
CA TYR A 102 7.90 -0.84 4.06
C TYR A 102 8.77 -0.01 3.12
N THR A 103 8.32 1.20 2.83
CA THR A 103 9.08 2.18 2.06
C THR A 103 9.90 3.05 3.01
N PRO A 104 11.25 3.05 2.92
CA PRO A 104 12.06 3.91 3.77
C PRO A 104 11.73 5.39 3.53
N PRO A 105 11.46 6.21 4.57
CA PRO A 105 11.07 7.61 4.42
C PRO A 105 12.04 8.42 3.57
N LYS A 106 13.34 8.23 3.79
CA LYS A 106 14.41 8.91 3.02
C LYS A 106 14.32 8.71 1.51
N VAL A 107 13.77 7.59 1.03
CA VAL A 107 13.60 7.36 -0.41
C VAL A 107 12.47 8.22 -0.95
N VAL A 108 11.39 8.36 -0.19
CA VAL A 108 10.22 9.16 -0.55
C VAL A 108 10.54 10.65 -0.43
N ASP A 109 11.26 11.06 0.61
CA ASP A 109 11.74 12.43 0.79
C ASP A 109 12.62 12.88 -0.38
N ALA A 110 13.57 12.04 -0.79
CA ALA A 110 14.44 12.32 -1.93
C ALA A 110 13.66 12.41 -3.25
N LEU A 111 12.59 11.60 -3.40
CA LEU A 111 11.70 11.69 -4.56
C LEU A 111 10.96 13.03 -4.54
N ALA A 112 10.31 13.39 -3.44
CA ALA A 112 9.58 14.66 -3.31
C ALA A 112 10.50 15.87 -3.50
N GLU A 113 11.72 15.83 -2.97
CA GLU A 113 12.72 16.88 -3.17
C GLU A 113 13.12 17.01 -4.65
N ALA A 114 13.31 15.91 -5.38
CA ALA A 114 13.59 15.96 -6.82
C ALA A 114 12.45 16.60 -7.62
N PHE A 115 11.19 16.35 -7.25
CA PHE A 115 10.03 17.04 -7.85
C PHE A 115 10.07 18.54 -7.60
N LYS A 116 10.33 18.94 -6.34
CA LYS A 116 10.45 20.33 -5.93
C LYS A 116 11.59 21.07 -6.65
N GLU A 117 12.78 20.47 -6.72
CA GLU A 117 13.95 21.04 -7.41
C GLU A 117 13.72 21.18 -8.92
N SER A 118 12.89 20.31 -9.49
CA SER A 118 12.50 20.36 -10.91
C SER A 118 11.36 21.37 -11.17
N GLY A 119 10.88 22.09 -10.14
CA GLY A 119 9.79 23.06 -10.26
C GLY A 119 8.42 22.42 -10.51
N VAL A 120 8.23 21.14 -10.15
CA VAL A 120 6.96 20.45 -10.27
C VAL A 120 6.14 20.68 -9.01
N GLU A 121 5.01 21.38 -9.14
CA GLU A 121 4.06 21.64 -8.05
C GLU A 121 2.72 20.96 -8.39
N PRO A 122 2.53 19.68 -8.01
CA PRO A 122 1.27 18.99 -8.28
C PRO A 122 0.15 19.55 -7.42
N VAL A 123 -1.06 19.61 -7.99
CA VAL A 123 -2.29 19.95 -7.27
C VAL A 123 -3.09 18.69 -6.96
N ARG A 124 -2.95 17.65 -7.80
CA ARG A 124 -3.66 16.37 -7.66
C ARG A 124 -2.69 15.21 -7.69
N LEU A 125 -2.54 14.53 -6.55
CA LEU A 125 -1.72 13.34 -6.39
C LEU A 125 -2.61 12.09 -6.35
N LEU A 126 -2.17 11.03 -7.04
CA LEU A 126 -2.71 9.68 -6.90
C LEU A 126 -1.67 8.78 -6.21
N ASP A 127 -2.05 8.19 -5.08
CA ASP A 127 -1.31 7.10 -4.47
C ASP A 127 -2.15 5.81 -4.58
N PRO A 128 -1.91 4.96 -5.60
CA PRO A 128 -2.73 3.78 -5.85
C PRO A 128 -2.49 2.61 -4.86
N SER A 129 -1.50 2.71 -3.97
CA SER A 129 -1.16 1.65 -2.99
C SER A 129 -0.56 2.29 -1.74
N ALA A 130 -1.38 3.08 -1.05
CA ALA A 130 -0.89 4.12 -0.16
C ALA A 130 -0.24 3.63 1.13
N GLY A 131 -0.53 2.41 1.59
CA GLY A 131 -0.08 1.97 2.91
C GLY A 131 -0.55 2.97 3.98
N THR A 132 0.38 3.53 4.75
CA THR A 132 0.11 4.57 5.75
C THR A 132 0.18 6.01 5.21
N GLY A 133 0.42 6.21 3.91
CA GLY A 133 0.34 7.53 3.25
C GLY A 133 1.66 8.30 3.19
N ILE A 134 2.79 7.60 3.23
CA ILE A 134 4.11 8.24 3.26
C ILE A 134 4.40 9.11 2.02
N PHE A 135 3.86 8.75 0.85
CA PHE A 135 4.02 9.56 -0.37
C PHE A 135 3.22 10.84 -0.30
N SER A 136 1.94 10.79 0.06
CA SER A 136 1.11 11.99 0.17
C SER A 136 1.62 12.94 1.25
N GLU A 137 2.13 12.42 2.37
CA GLU A 137 2.78 13.23 3.40
C GLU A 137 3.98 14.01 2.83
N ALA A 138 4.91 13.33 2.18
CA ALA A 138 6.10 13.98 1.60
C ALA A 138 5.74 15.01 0.53
N PHE A 139 4.79 14.70 -0.35
CA PHE A 139 4.31 15.63 -1.37
C PHE A 139 3.55 16.82 -0.78
N ARG A 140 2.81 16.65 0.32
CA ARG A 140 2.13 17.76 1.01
C ARG A 140 3.11 18.75 1.63
N LEU A 141 4.25 18.26 2.13
CA LEU A 141 5.32 19.12 2.67
C LEU A 141 5.94 20.03 1.60
N MET A 142 6.11 19.54 0.38
CA MET A 142 6.64 20.35 -0.74
C MET A 142 5.56 21.17 -1.47
N ALA A 143 4.33 20.67 -1.56
CA ALA A 143 3.19 21.31 -2.21
C ALA A 143 1.95 21.28 -1.30
N PRO A 144 1.79 22.28 -0.40
CA PRO A 144 0.71 22.28 0.59
C PRO A 144 -0.72 22.32 0.03
N LEU A 145 -0.88 22.71 -1.24
CA LEU A 145 -2.16 22.72 -1.95
C LEU A 145 -2.45 21.41 -2.70
N CYS A 146 -1.54 20.43 -2.62
CA CYS A 146 -1.70 19.14 -3.28
C CYS A 146 -2.76 18.30 -2.56
N GLU A 147 -3.84 17.97 -3.26
CA GLU A 147 -4.86 17.04 -2.80
C GLU A 147 -4.51 15.63 -3.25
N ALA A 148 -4.38 14.71 -2.28
CA ALA A 148 -4.10 13.31 -2.58
C ALA A 148 -5.38 12.45 -2.60
N THR A 149 -5.44 11.53 -3.56
CA THR A 149 -6.39 10.40 -3.59
C THR A 149 -5.63 9.11 -3.36
N HIS A 150 -6.04 8.37 -2.33
CA HIS A 150 -5.39 7.14 -1.91
C HIS A 150 -6.28 5.95 -2.20
N PHE A 151 -5.63 4.87 -2.63
CA PHE A 151 -6.20 3.52 -2.61
C PHE A 151 -5.36 2.65 -1.69
N GLU A 152 -6.02 1.94 -0.78
CA GLU A 152 -5.40 0.89 0.02
C GLU A 152 -6.35 -0.30 0.09
N LYS A 153 -5.91 -1.44 -0.42
CA LYS A 153 -6.74 -2.65 -0.53
C LYS A 153 -6.85 -3.39 0.80
N ASP A 154 -5.86 -3.22 1.68
CA ASP A 154 -5.84 -3.82 3.00
C ASP A 154 -6.74 -3.05 3.97
N LEU A 155 -7.70 -3.74 4.59
CA LEU A 155 -8.74 -3.10 5.40
C LEU A 155 -8.18 -2.42 6.67
N LEU A 156 -7.27 -3.08 7.39
CA LEU A 156 -6.68 -2.53 8.61
C LEU A 156 -5.75 -1.36 8.28
N THR A 157 -4.91 -1.51 7.25
CA THR A 157 -3.99 -0.46 6.79
C THR A 157 -4.77 0.76 6.29
N GLY A 158 -5.82 0.55 5.48
CA GLY A 158 -6.67 1.62 4.98
C GLY A 158 -7.42 2.37 6.10
N LYS A 159 -7.82 1.65 7.16
CA LYS A 159 -8.43 2.28 8.35
C LYS A 159 -7.43 3.17 9.09
N ILE A 160 -6.20 2.69 9.30
CA ILE A 160 -5.12 3.49 9.89
C ILE A 160 -4.84 4.73 9.02
N LEU A 161 -4.72 4.53 7.71
CA LEU A 161 -4.53 5.61 6.73
C LEU A 161 -5.62 6.68 6.80
N SER A 162 -6.88 6.29 7.00
CA SER A 162 -8.01 7.23 7.17
C SER A 162 -7.85 8.11 8.41
N HIS A 163 -7.31 7.59 9.52
CA HIS A 163 -7.04 8.42 10.71
C HIS A 163 -5.82 9.33 10.53
N LEU A 164 -4.84 8.91 9.71
CA LEU A 164 -3.68 9.73 9.36
C LEU A 164 -4.00 10.84 8.36
N ASN A 165 -5.04 10.65 7.52
CA ASN A 165 -5.41 11.58 6.45
C ASN A 165 -6.89 12.00 6.54
N LEU A 166 -7.16 12.96 7.42
CA LEU A 166 -8.53 13.41 7.74
C LEU A 166 -9.19 14.27 6.67
N THR A 167 -8.40 14.96 5.83
CA THR A 167 -8.87 15.93 4.84
C THR A 167 -8.83 15.40 3.42
N GLU A 168 -8.15 14.28 3.19
CA GLU A 168 -7.89 13.73 1.86
C GLU A 168 -8.75 12.51 1.58
N LYS A 169 -8.84 12.14 0.30
CA LYS A 169 -9.68 11.03 -0.11
C LYS A 169 -8.95 9.71 0.12
N VAL A 170 -9.44 8.91 1.07
CA VAL A 170 -8.96 7.54 1.30
C VAL A 170 -10.02 6.55 0.84
N ARG A 171 -9.65 5.65 -0.08
CA ARG A 171 -10.50 4.55 -0.56
C ARG A 171 -9.94 3.22 -0.09
N ILE A 172 -10.65 2.56 0.82
CA ILE A 172 -10.26 1.24 1.32
C ILE A 172 -10.75 0.15 0.36
N GLU A 173 -10.14 0.11 -0.82
CA GLU A 173 -10.43 -0.83 -1.89
C GLU A 173 -9.25 -0.94 -2.87
N GLY A 174 -9.33 -1.89 -3.80
CA GLY A 174 -8.31 -2.07 -4.83
C GLY A 174 -8.31 -0.93 -5.86
N PHE A 175 -7.11 -0.54 -6.31
CA PHE A 175 -6.92 0.46 -7.36
C PHE A 175 -7.65 0.12 -8.67
N GLU A 176 -7.90 -1.18 -8.93
CA GLU A 176 -8.73 -1.63 -10.06
C GLU A 176 -10.15 -1.08 -10.08
N ASN A 177 -10.66 -0.58 -8.95
CA ASN A 177 -11.99 0.02 -8.85
C ASN A 177 -12.01 1.53 -9.14
N ILE A 178 -10.89 2.13 -9.56
CA ILE A 178 -10.89 3.53 -9.97
C ILE A 178 -11.80 3.74 -11.20
N GLU A 179 -12.67 4.73 -11.12
CA GLU A 179 -13.66 5.00 -12.16
C GLU A 179 -13.00 5.70 -13.36
N ALA A 180 -13.46 5.40 -14.58
CA ALA A 180 -12.89 5.93 -15.83
C ALA A 180 -12.84 7.46 -15.93
N ARG A 181 -13.65 8.19 -15.15
CA ARG A 181 -13.59 9.67 -15.06
C ARG A 181 -12.25 10.20 -14.54
N TYR A 182 -11.46 9.35 -13.90
CA TYR A 182 -10.13 9.67 -13.39
C TYR A 182 -9.01 9.42 -14.41
N ASN A 183 -9.33 8.94 -15.61
CA ASN A 183 -8.35 8.87 -16.70
C ASN A 183 -7.95 10.28 -17.13
N GLY A 184 -6.66 10.55 -17.24
CA GLY A 184 -6.15 11.88 -17.58
C GLY A 184 -6.39 12.95 -16.51
N TYR A 185 -6.62 12.57 -15.24
CA TYR A 185 -7.04 13.50 -14.19
C TYR A 185 -5.92 14.00 -13.30
N PHE A 186 -4.99 13.13 -12.88
CA PHE A 186 -4.00 13.47 -11.86
C PHE A 186 -2.77 14.16 -12.45
N ASP A 187 -2.13 15.04 -11.68
CA ASP A 187 -0.88 15.67 -12.10
C ASP A 187 0.29 14.71 -11.88
N VAL A 188 0.24 13.94 -10.78
CA VAL A 188 1.26 12.95 -10.41
C VAL A 188 0.58 11.68 -9.89
N ALA A 189 1.09 10.52 -10.29
CA ALA A 189 0.85 9.25 -9.62
C ALA A 189 2.16 8.77 -8.99
N ALA A 190 2.25 8.68 -7.66
CA ALA A 190 3.46 8.28 -6.96
C ALA A 190 3.15 7.30 -5.83
N SER A 191 3.90 6.19 -5.78
CA SER A 191 3.65 5.12 -4.81
C SER A 191 4.75 4.06 -4.80
N ASN A 192 4.80 3.27 -3.74
CA ASN A 192 5.45 1.97 -3.73
C ASN A 192 4.42 0.91 -4.12
N ILE A 193 4.34 0.62 -5.42
CA ILE A 193 3.31 -0.27 -5.96
C ILE A 193 3.59 -1.73 -5.55
N PRO A 194 2.58 -2.59 -5.42
CA PRO A 194 2.82 -4.00 -5.06
C PRO A 194 3.64 -4.75 -6.13
N PHE A 195 4.40 -5.75 -5.69
CA PHE A 195 5.24 -6.58 -6.56
C PHE A 195 4.72 -8.03 -6.63
N GLY A 196 4.97 -8.69 -7.75
CA GLY A 196 4.73 -10.12 -7.92
C GLY A 196 3.81 -10.50 -9.09
N ASP A 197 3.67 -11.80 -9.27
CA ASP A 197 2.92 -12.44 -10.36
C ASP A 197 1.45 -12.65 -9.96
N VAL A 198 0.81 -11.56 -9.56
CA VAL A 198 -0.60 -11.53 -9.17
C VAL A 198 -1.42 -10.95 -10.32
N LYS A 199 -2.42 -11.69 -10.78
CA LYS A 199 -3.34 -11.21 -11.80
C LYS A 199 -4.30 -10.18 -11.23
N VAL A 200 -4.56 -9.12 -11.99
CA VAL A 200 -5.54 -8.09 -11.64
C VAL A 200 -6.71 -8.17 -12.60
N PHE A 201 -7.91 -8.27 -12.06
CA PHE A 201 -9.14 -8.23 -12.84
C PHE A 201 -9.67 -6.80 -12.87
N ASP A 202 -9.39 -6.10 -13.96
CA ASP A 202 -10.03 -4.84 -14.34
C ASP A 202 -10.76 -5.08 -15.67
N PRO A 203 -12.09 -4.94 -15.76
CA PRO A 203 -12.83 -5.05 -17.01
C PRO A 203 -12.28 -4.17 -18.14
N ALA A 204 -11.82 -2.96 -17.83
CA ALA A 204 -11.26 -2.04 -18.83
C ALA A 204 -10.00 -2.58 -19.49
N TYR A 205 -9.22 -3.41 -18.78
CA TYR A 205 -8.03 -4.06 -19.30
C TYR A 205 -8.33 -5.46 -19.85
N SER A 206 -9.25 -6.19 -19.22
CA SER A 206 -9.55 -7.60 -19.55
C SER A 206 -10.27 -7.76 -20.89
N HIS A 207 -11.00 -6.73 -21.34
CA HIS A 207 -11.71 -6.75 -22.63
C HIS A 207 -10.82 -6.33 -23.81
N VAL A 208 -9.70 -5.67 -23.54
CA VAL A 208 -8.75 -5.23 -24.55
C VAL A 208 -7.89 -6.41 -24.99
N LYS A 209 -7.76 -6.60 -26.31
CA LYS A 209 -7.16 -7.81 -26.89
C LYS A 209 -5.70 -7.66 -27.33
N ASP A 210 -5.08 -6.50 -27.09
CA ASP A 210 -3.65 -6.35 -27.40
C ASP A 210 -2.76 -7.06 -26.38
N ASP A 211 -1.50 -7.24 -26.78
CA ASP A 211 -0.51 -7.98 -25.99
C ASP A 211 -0.13 -7.23 -24.69
N ALA A 212 -0.09 -5.90 -24.72
CA ALA A 212 0.30 -5.11 -23.56
C ALA A 212 -0.71 -5.23 -22.42
N HIS A 213 -2.01 -5.03 -22.69
CA HIS A 213 -3.05 -5.11 -21.67
C HIS A 213 -3.20 -6.53 -21.13
N ARG A 214 -3.17 -7.56 -22.00
CA ARG A 214 -3.20 -8.96 -21.56
C ARG A 214 -2.06 -9.28 -20.61
N GLN A 215 -0.86 -8.77 -20.93
CA GLN A 215 0.32 -9.05 -20.13
C GLN A 215 0.39 -8.22 -18.85
N ALA A 216 -0.10 -6.97 -18.89
CA ALA A 216 -0.24 -6.14 -17.71
C ALA A 216 -1.22 -6.74 -16.70
N SER A 217 -2.38 -7.22 -17.14
CA SER A 217 -3.33 -7.93 -16.25
C SER A 217 -2.78 -9.24 -15.68
N GLY A 218 -1.69 -9.77 -16.25
CA GLY A 218 -0.99 -10.96 -15.76
C GLY A 218 -0.19 -10.74 -14.47
N THR A 219 0.28 -9.52 -14.23
CA THR A 219 1.17 -9.18 -13.12
C THR A 219 0.86 -7.80 -12.55
N ILE A 220 0.69 -7.71 -11.23
CA ILE A 220 0.18 -6.51 -10.57
C ILE A 220 1.03 -5.26 -10.82
N HIS A 221 2.36 -5.36 -10.83
CA HIS A 221 3.23 -4.20 -11.03
C HIS A 221 3.12 -3.60 -12.45
N ASN A 222 2.95 -4.43 -13.49
CA ASN A 222 2.73 -3.93 -14.84
C ASN A 222 1.36 -3.27 -14.98
N TYR A 223 0.31 -3.88 -14.39
CA TYR A 223 -1.02 -3.29 -14.33
C TYR A 223 -0.99 -1.90 -13.68
N PHE A 224 -0.35 -1.77 -12.51
CA PHE A 224 -0.23 -0.49 -11.82
C PHE A 224 0.50 0.56 -12.65
N PHE A 225 1.57 0.19 -13.38
CA PHE A 225 2.26 1.13 -14.28
C PHE A 225 1.36 1.65 -15.40
N MET A 226 0.75 0.74 -16.17
CA MET A 226 -0.08 1.15 -17.30
C MET A 226 -1.31 1.94 -16.82
N LYS A 227 -1.97 1.47 -15.76
CA LYS A 227 -3.13 2.17 -15.19
C LYS A 227 -2.75 3.51 -14.57
N GLY A 228 -1.57 3.62 -13.97
CA GLY A 228 -1.02 4.89 -13.49
C GLY A 228 -0.83 5.90 -14.63
N VAL A 229 -0.29 5.46 -15.78
CA VAL A 229 -0.17 6.28 -17.00
C VAL A 229 -1.53 6.71 -17.51
N ASP A 230 -2.52 5.82 -17.55
CA ASP A 230 -3.89 6.18 -17.95
C ASP A 230 -4.53 7.25 -17.04
N CYS A 231 -4.18 7.26 -15.76
CA CYS A 231 -4.75 8.14 -14.75
C CYS A 231 -4.13 9.55 -14.72
N VAL A 232 -2.89 9.72 -15.17
CA VAL A 232 -2.25 11.05 -15.20
C VAL A 232 -2.65 11.82 -16.46
N ARG A 233 -2.81 13.15 -16.32
CA ARG A 233 -3.06 14.03 -17.46
C ARG A 233 -1.87 14.05 -18.42
N GLU A 234 -2.09 14.57 -19.63
CA GLU A 234 -0.98 14.88 -20.53
C GLU A 234 0.02 15.83 -19.84
N GLY A 235 1.31 15.48 -19.93
CA GLY A 235 2.39 16.15 -19.20
C GLY A 235 2.41 15.90 -17.69
N GLY A 236 1.58 15.00 -17.16
CA GLY A 236 1.67 14.49 -15.79
C GLY A 236 2.79 13.46 -15.62
N LEU A 237 3.11 13.12 -14.37
CA LEU A 237 4.23 12.24 -14.04
C LEU A 237 3.80 10.99 -13.30
N VAL A 238 4.38 9.85 -13.66
CA VAL A 238 4.27 8.60 -12.90
C VAL A 238 5.62 8.29 -12.25
N ALA A 239 5.64 8.20 -10.91
CA ALA A 239 6.83 7.97 -10.12
C ALA A 239 6.62 6.78 -9.16
N PHE A 240 6.90 5.58 -9.66
CA PHE A 240 6.71 4.35 -8.90
C PHE A 240 8.03 3.71 -8.46
N ILE A 241 8.06 3.27 -7.20
CA ILE A 241 9.01 2.25 -6.76
C ILE A 241 8.46 0.91 -7.21
N THR A 242 9.26 0.14 -7.95
CA THR A 242 8.80 -1.09 -8.60
C THR A 242 9.83 -2.22 -8.54
N SER A 243 9.38 -3.42 -8.89
CA SER A 243 10.27 -4.56 -9.09
C SER A 243 11.10 -4.39 -10.36
N GLN A 244 12.32 -4.94 -10.37
CA GLN A 244 13.17 -4.98 -11.57
C GLN A 244 12.51 -5.72 -12.76
N GLY A 245 11.44 -6.50 -12.50
CA GLY A 245 10.72 -7.27 -13.52
C GLY A 245 10.19 -6.39 -14.65
N VAL A 246 9.71 -5.17 -14.36
CA VAL A 246 9.19 -4.23 -15.36
C VAL A 246 10.22 -4.00 -16.48
N LEU A 247 11.48 -3.77 -16.10
CA LEU A 247 12.55 -3.43 -17.04
C LEU A 247 13.28 -4.66 -17.60
N ASN A 248 13.50 -5.69 -16.78
CA ASN A 248 14.44 -6.77 -17.11
C ASN A 248 13.78 -8.02 -17.72
N SER A 249 12.46 -8.19 -17.58
CA SER A 249 11.79 -9.41 -18.06
C SER A 249 11.49 -9.33 -19.54
N GLU A 250 11.95 -10.32 -20.34
CA GLU A 250 11.57 -10.43 -21.76
C GLU A 250 10.05 -10.54 -21.95
N ALA A 251 9.36 -11.22 -21.03
CA ALA A 251 7.90 -11.34 -21.06
C ALA A 251 7.18 -9.99 -20.93
N ASN A 252 7.84 -8.97 -20.39
CA ASN A 252 7.30 -7.61 -20.22
C ASN A 252 7.57 -6.69 -21.43
N ARG A 253 8.14 -7.22 -22.53
CA ARG A 253 8.40 -6.42 -23.73
C ARG A 253 7.16 -5.67 -24.26
N PRO A 254 5.96 -6.27 -24.41
CA PRO A 254 4.78 -5.54 -24.88
C PRO A 254 4.38 -4.39 -23.96
N VAL A 255 4.50 -4.57 -22.64
CA VAL A 255 4.23 -3.51 -21.65
C VAL A 255 5.23 -2.38 -21.78
N ARG A 256 6.53 -2.67 -21.95
CA ARG A 256 7.56 -1.64 -22.17
C ARG A 256 7.34 -0.87 -23.46
N GLU A 257 7.02 -1.56 -24.56
CA GLU A 257 6.71 -0.93 -25.84
C GLU A 257 5.49 -0.01 -25.72
N TRP A 258 4.45 -0.45 -25.02
CA TRP A 258 3.28 0.40 -24.73
C TRP A 258 3.67 1.63 -23.91
N LEU A 259 4.45 1.46 -22.82
CA LEU A 259 4.90 2.59 -21.99
C LEU A 259 5.69 3.62 -22.81
N MET A 260 6.62 3.19 -23.67
CA MET A 260 7.42 4.10 -24.50
C MET A 260 6.63 4.76 -25.65
N GLN A 261 5.45 4.23 -25.99
CA GLN A 261 4.56 4.86 -26.97
C GLN A 261 3.63 5.91 -26.33
N HIS A 262 3.40 5.83 -25.02
CA HIS A 262 2.44 6.68 -24.30
C HIS A 262 3.10 7.63 -23.29
N ALA A 263 4.37 7.43 -22.95
CA ALA A 263 5.11 8.24 -22.00
C ALA A 263 6.61 8.29 -22.33
N ASP A 264 7.25 9.41 -21.96
CA ASP A 264 8.70 9.58 -22.05
C ASP A 264 9.39 9.21 -20.72
N PRO A 265 10.45 8.39 -20.74
CA PRO A 265 11.20 8.08 -19.52
C PRO A 265 11.99 9.31 -19.05
N VAL A 266 11.64 9.83 -17.86
CA VAL A 266 12.33 10.97 -17.24
C VAL A 266 13.58 10.51 -16.47
N SER A 267 13.46 9.46 -15.66
CA SER A 267 14.55 8.93 -14.85
C SER A 267 14.31 7.47 -14.47
N VAL A 268 15.39 6.72 -14.28
CA VAL A 268 15.38 5.34 -13.78
C VAL A 268 16.52 5.18 -12.79
N VAL A 269 16.19 4.84 -11.54
CA VAL A 269 17.17 4.64 -10.46
C VAL A 269 17.07 3.20 -9.96
N ARG A 270 18.20 2.49 -9.94
CA ARG A 270 18.28 1.13 -9.38
C ARG A 270 18.73 1.20 -7.93
N PHE A 271 17.87 0.73 -7.02
CA PHE A 271 18.24 0.58 -5.61
C PHE A 271 19.13 -0.64 -5.35
N PRO A 272 19.93 -0.62 -4.27
CA PRO A 272 20.60 -1.82 -3.75
C PRO A 272 19.60 -2.94 -3.40
N ASN A 273 19.99 -4.20 -3.61
CA ASN A 273 19.11 -5.36 -3.35
C ASN A 273 18.70 -5.51 -1.87
N ASN A 274 19.40 -4.85 -0.95
CA ASN A 274 19.15 -4.93 0.50
C ASN A 274 18.26 -3.79 1.04
N LEU A 275 17.69 -2.93 0.17
CA LEU A 275 16.85 -1.81 0.61
C LEU A 275 15.64 -2.27 1.45
N PHE A 276 15.08 -3.44 1.13
CA PHE A 276 13.89 -4.02 1.78
C PHE A 276 14.19 -5.24 2.66
N THR A 277 15.46 -5.59 2.89
CA THR A 277 15.83 -6.83 3.63
C THR A 277 15.74 -6.71 5.16
N SER A 278 15.57 -5.51 5.70
CA SER A 278 15.52 -5.23 7.16
C SER A 278 14.11 -4.92 7.67
N THR A 279 13.09 -5.23 6.88
CA THR A 279 11.66 -5.01 7.17
C THR A 279 10.92 -6.33 7.25
#